data_AF-A0A3D4B766-F1
#
_entry.id   AF-A0A3D4B766-F1
#
_cell.length_a   1.000
_cell.length_b   1.000
_cell.length_c   1.000
_cell.angle_alpha   90.00
_cell.angle_beta   90.00
_cell.angle_gamma   90.00
#
_symmetry.space_group_name_H-M   'P 1'
#
loop_
_entity.id
_entity.type
_entity.pdbx_description
1 polymer ?
#
loop_
_entity_poly.entity_id
_entity_poly.type
_entity_poly.pdbx_seq_one_letter_code
_entity_poly.pdbx_strand_id
1 'polypeptide(L)' 'NIPVVIGADAHDPHRVGANFMEALDMLSSAGYTCVSMFLDREREDLPIDQVRKSLKTPVHAE' A
#
# COMPACT_ATOMS: atom_id res chain seq x y z
N ASN A 1 15.67 -11.53 -0.87
CA ASN A 1 14.72 -10.53 -0.38
C ASN A 1 14.45 -9.55 -1.53
N ILE A 2 13.30 -9.67 -2.20
CA ILE A 2 12.95 -8.80 -3.35
C ILE A 2 12.02 -7.70 -2.82
N PRO A 3 12.32 -6.39 -3.01
CA PRO A 3 11.43 -5.32 -2.56
C PRO A 3 10.07 -5.36 -3.25
N VAL A 4 9.02 -4.90 -2.55
CA VAL A 4 7.64 -4.94 -3.05
C VAL A 4 7.06 -3.53 -3.10
N VAL A 5 6.56 -3.13 -4.26
CA VAL A 5 5.69 -1.96 -4.44
C VAL A 5 4.26 -2.48 -4.59
N ILE A 6 3.30 -1.88 -3.90
CA ILE A 6 1.87 -2.20 -4.06
C ILE A 6 1.17 -1.12 -4.89
N GLY A 7 0.21 -1.51 -5.71
CA GLY A 7 -0.57 -0.61 -6.54
C GLY A 7 -1.98 -1.15 -6.75
N ALA A 8 -2.98 -0.26 -6.78
CA ALA A 8 -4.39 -0.64 -6.93
C ALA A 8 -4.79 -0.84 -8.40
N ASP A 9 -3.96 -0.36 -9.34
CA ASP A 9 -4.28 -0.29 -10.78
C ASP A 9 -5.67 0.31 -11.05
N ALA A 10 -5.98 1.37 -10.29
CA ALA A 10 -7.29 1.98 -10.28
C ALA A 10 -7.53 2.79 -11.56
N HIS A 11 -8.57 2.43 -12.29
CA HIS A 11 -9.11 3.18 -13.43
C HIS A 11 -10.40 3.95 -13.06
N ASP A 12 -10.83 3.81 -11.80
CA ASP A 12 -11.97 4.50 -11.18
C ASP A 12 -11.45 5.22 -9.92
N PRO A 13 -11.71 6.53 -9.74
CA PRO A 13 -11.28 7.27 -8.54
C PRO A 13 -11.68 6.63 -7.22
N HIS A 14 -12.84 5.97 -7.16
CA HIS A 14 -13.33 5.31 -5.94
C HIS A 14 -12.55 4.03 -5.60
N ARG A 15 -11.72 3.52 -6.53
CA ARG A 15 -10.88 2.34 -6.34
C ARG A 15 -9.43 2.67 -6.01
N VAL A 16 -9.06 3.94 -5.88
CA VAL A 16 -7.71 4.33 -5.44
C VAL A 16 -7.45 3.76 -4.05
N GLY A 17 -6.39 2.97 -3.91
CA GLY A 17 -6.03 2.30 -2.66
C GLY A 17 -6.93 1.10 -2.30
N ALA A 18 -7.81 0.65 -3.20
CA ALA A 18 -8.64 -0.53 -2.97
C ALA A 18 -7.78 -1.73 -2.58
N ASN A 19 -8.22 -2.47 -1.55
CA ASN A 19 -7.55 -3.65 -1.00
C ASN A 19 -6.14 -3.41 -0.45
N PHE A 20 -5.69 -2.17 -0.23
CA PHE A 20 -4.35 -1.92 0.34
C PHE A 20 -4.19 -2.52 1.74
N MET A 21 -5.22 -2.46 2.59
CA MET A 21 -5.17 -3.09 3.92
C MET A 21 -4.92 -4.61 3.82
N GLU A 22 -5.67 -5.29 2.96
CA GLU A 22 -5.54 -6.73 2.72
C GLU A 22 -4.16 -7.09 2.15
N ALA A 23 -3.67 -6.32 1.16
CA ALA A 23 -2.35 -6.53 0.59
C ALA A 23 -1.23 -6.37 1.63
N LEU A 24 -1.32 -5.35 2.50
CA LEU A 24 -0.36 -5.13 3.58
C LEU A 24 -0.39 -6.28 4.61
N ASP A 25 -1.56 -6.81 4.92
CA ASP A 25 -1.74 -7.99 5.79
C ASP A 25 -1.08 -9.23 5.19
N MET A 26 -1.34 -9.51 3.91
CA MET A 26 -0.68 -10.62 3.20
C MET A 26 0.84 -10.49 3.21
N LEU A 27 1.37 -9.29 2.95
CA LEU A 27 2.81 -9.04 2.95
C LEU A 27 3.42 -9.23 4.35
N SER A 28 2.77 -8.72 5.40
CA SER A 28 3.21 -8.97 6.78
C SER A 28 3.21 -10.47 7.12
N SER A 29 2.15 -11.21 6.75
CA SER A 29 2.09 -12.66 6.96
C SER A 29 3.16 -13.43 6.20
N ALA A 30 3.57 -12.93 5.04
CA ALA A 30 4.67 -13.49 4.25
C ALA A 30 6.08 -13.11 4.79
N GLY A 31 6.15 -12.29 5.85
CA GLY A 31 7.39 -11.91 6.52
C GLY A 31 8.01 -10.58 6.04
N TYR A 32 7.31 -9.82 5.20
CA TYR A 32 7.76 -8.47 4.83
C TYR A 32 7.49 -7.48 5.97
N THR A 33 8.42 -6.56 6.19
CA THR A 33 8.30 -5.48 7.19
C THR A 33 8.11 -4.10 6.54
N CYS A 34 8.47 -3.97 5.26
CA CYS A 34 8.36 -2.73 4.49
C CYS A 34 7.74 -3.00 3.11
N VAL A 35 7.06 -1.98 2.57
CA VAL A 35 6.81 -1.82 1.14
C VAL A 35 7.69 -0.67 0.63
N SER A 36 7.89 -0.60 -0.68
CA SER A 36 8.66 0.49 -1.28
C SER A 36 7.75 1.46 -2.05
N MET A 37 8.16 2.72 -2.07
CA MET A 37 7.64 3.77 -2.95
C MET A 37 8.83 4.36 -3.73
N PHE A 38 8.57 4.94 -4.90
CA PHE A 38 9.59 5.67 -5.64
C PHE A 38 9.21 7.14 -5.73
N LEU A 39 10.15 8.01 -5.35
CA LEU A 39 10.08 9.46 -5.51
C LEU A 39 11.37 9.88 -6.23
N ASP A 40 11.28 10.68 -7.27
CA ASP A 40 12.44 11.13 -8.07
C ASP A 40 13.35 9.99 -8.57
N ARG A 41 12.74 8.83 -8.86
CA ARG A 41 13.42 7.57 -9.25
C ARG A 41 14.34 6.99 -8.17
N GLU A 42 14.23 7.48 -6.94
CA GLU A 42 14.86 6.92 -5.76
C GLU A 42 13.85 6.07 -4.99
N ARG A 43 14.30 4.92 -4.48
CA ARG A 43 13.45 4.00 -3.73
C ARG A 43 13.47 4.37 -2.25
N GLU A 44 12.30 4.59 -1.68
CA GLU A 44 12.09 4.74 -0.25
C GLU A 44 11.37 3.51 0.30
N ASP A 45 11.87 2.98 1.41
CA ASP A 45 11.22 1.88 2.12
C ASP A 45 10.33 2.45 3.23
N LEU A 46 9.06 2.05 3.21
CA LEU A 46 8.04 2.48 4.15
C LEU A 46 7.64 1.31 5.06
N PRO A 47 7.76 1.43 6.40
CA PRO A 47 7.30 0.40 7.31
C PRO A 47 5.82 0.11 7.12
N ILE A 48 5.44 -1.17 6.99
CA ILE A 48 4.05 -1.56 6.71
C ILE A 48 3.07 -0.99 7.74
N ASP A 49 3.44 -0.96 9.02
CA ASP A 49 2.58 -0.43 10.08
C ASP A 49 2.36 1.08 9.98
N GLN A 50 3.32 1.83 9.43
CA GLN A 50 3.13 3.26 9.17
C GLN A 50 2.22 3.49 7.98
N VAL A 51 2.40 2.69 6.91
CA VAL A 51 1.54 2.74 5.73
C VAL A 51 0.09 2.43 6.11
N ARG A 52 -0.16 1.35 6.87
CA ARG A 52 -1.51 1.01 7.37
C ARG A 52 -2.18 2.18 8.09
N LYS A 53 -1.47 2.87 8.98
CA LYS A 53 -1.99 4.02 9.75
C LYS A 53 -2.29 5.25 8.89
N SER A 54 -1.63 5.38 7.73
CA SER A 54 -1.83 6.50 6.80
C SER A 54 -3.08 6.34 5.93
N LEU A 55 -3.58 5.11 5.76
CA LEU A 55 -4.72 4.83 4.91
C LEU A 55 -6.00 5.38 5.55
N LYS A 56 -6.74 6.15 4.75
CA LYS A 56 -8.08 6.62 5.10
C LYS A 56 -9.08 5.65 4.48
N THR A 57 -10.05 5.20 5.28
CA THR A 57 -11.21 4.50 4.72
C THR A 57 -11.92 5.45 3.76
N PRO A 58 -12.18 5.06 2.50
CA PRO A 58 -13.00 5.85 1.63
C PRO A 58 -14.38 5.99 2.27
N VAL A 59 -14.80 7.22 2.57
CA VAL A 59 -16.21 7.48 2.90
C VAL A 59 -16.94 7.39 1.56
N HIS A 60 -17.53 6.24 1.26
CA HIS A 60 -18.45 6.12 0.15
C HIS A 60 -19.73 6.88 0.54
N ALA A 61 -19.94 8.06 -0.06
CA ALA A 61 -21.26 8.67 -0.11
C ALA A 61 -22.10 7.84 -1.10
N GLU A 62 -23.29 7.44 -0.66
CA GLU A 62 -24.30 6.69 -1.44
C GLU A 62 -24.70 7.40 -2.73
#